data_AF-A0AAD7AHW0-F1
#
_entry.id   AF-A0AAD7AHW0-F1
#
_cell.length_a   1.000
_cell.length_b   1.000
_cell.length_c   1.000
_cell.angle_alpha   90.00
_cell.angle_beta   90.00
_cell.angle_gamma   90.00
#
_symmetry.space_group_name_H-M   'P 1'
#
loop_
_entity.id
_entity.type
_entity.pdbx_description
1 polymer ?
#
loop_
_entity_poly.entity_id
_entity_poly.type
_entity_poly.pdbx_seq_one_letter_code
_entity_poly.pdbx_strand_id
1 'polypeptide(L)'
;SFDNWGGISSLSGFDNFYGSDDFAHFHNFNQVVVKQDSELVCHSEQVTIIQQRLAVLQEMAKKIITEQICEVETQTVVFQQYYASLGGFSHDLGRSSSRHAGYDHNIVSHYGDFYNSDGSLSTYDFGFSGHDIGSNYYVPTSNWNQDSSPSSVGSAYQAAQAASYY
;
A
#
# COMPACT_ATOMS: atom_id res chain seq x y z
N SER A 1 -11.39 -14.65 10.82
CA SER A 1 -10.08 -14.34 11.41
C SER A 1 -9.01 -15.12 10.67
N PHE A 2 -7.89 -14.47 10.37
CA PHE A 2 -6.66 -15.12 9.90
C PHE A 2 -5.66 -15.37 11.04
N ASP A 3 -5.94 -14.84 12.24
CA ASP A 3 -5.18 -15.17 13.44
C ASP A 3 -5.16 -16.68 13.67
N ASN A 4 -3.96 -17.27 13.63
CA ASN A 4 -3.73 -18.72 13.74
C ASN A 4 -4.55 -19.57 12.73
N TRP A 5 -4.83 -19.04 11.54
CA TRP A 5 -5.61 -19.77 10.53
C TRP A 5 -5.01 -21.14 10.22
N GLY A 6 -5.86 -22.17 10.15
CA GLY A 6 -5.42 -23.55 9.91
C GLY A 6 -4.55 -24.15 11.04
N GLY A 7 -4.47 -23.50 12.21
CA GLY A 7 -3.58 -23.91 13.30
C GLY A 7 -2.11 -23.50 13.10
N ILE A 8 -1.84 -22.60 12.14
CA ILE A 8 -0.49 -22.12 11.81
C ILE A 8 -0.11 -21.01 12.78
N SER A 9 0.84 -21.28 13.68
CA SER A 9 1.25 -20.31 14.72
C SER A 9 1.98 -19.08 14.19
N SER A 10 2.59 -19.15 12.99
CA SER A 10 3.21 -17.98 12.36
C SER A 10 2.21 -16.91 11.88
N LEU A 11 0.91 -17.23 11.91
CA LEU A 11 -0.17 -16.26 11.71
C LEU A 11 -0.70 -15.66 13.02
N SER A 12 -0.05 -15.89 14.16
CA SER A 12 -0.45 -15.26 15.41
C SER A 12 -0.30 -13.74 15.32
N GLY A 13 -1.35 -13.01 15.69
CA GLY A 13 -1.43 -11.55 15.61
C GLY A 13 -1.75 -11.01 14.21
N PHE A 14 -2.00 -11.85 13.21
CA PHE A 14 -2.19 -11.42 11.81
C PHE A 14 -3.30 -10.37 11.68
N ASP A 15 -4.41 -10.56 12.39
CA ASP A 15 -5.57 -9.66 12.32
C ASP A 15 -5.31 -8.25 12.90
N ASN A 16 -4.18 -8.02 13.59
CA ASN A 16 -3.76 -6.68 14.07
C ASN A 16 -3.36 -5.75 12.93
N PHE A 17 -2.95 -6.30 11.79
CA PHE A 17 -2.82 -5.53 10.58
C PHE A 17 -4.21 -5.42 9.97
N TYR A 18 -4.78 -6.48 9.42
CA TYR A 18 -6.20 -6.53 9.08
C TYR A 18 -6.69 -7.98 9.05
N GLY A 19 -7.90 -8.24 9.54
CA GLY A 19 -8.49 -9.58 9.56
C GLY A 19 -9.30 -9.93 8.32
N SER A 20 -9.99 -11.07 8.37
CA SER A 20 -10.84 -11.57 7.27
C SER A 20 -11.92 -10.59 6.81
N ASP A 21 -12.37 -9.71 7.69
CA ASP A 21 -13.53 -8.85 7.47
C ASP A 21 -13.15 -7.50 6.82
N ASP A 22 -11.86 -7.18 6.78
CA ASP A 22 -11.34 -5.95 6.17
C ASP A 22 -9.93 -6.20 5.61
N PHE A 23 -9.75 -7.32 4.92
CA PHE A 23 -8.44 -7.87 4.54
C PHE A 23 -7.56 -6.93 3.71
N ALA A 24 -8.13 -5.91 3.06
CA ALA A 24 -7.43 -4.90 2.30
C ALA A 24 -7.62 -3.47 2.86
N HIS A 25 -8.19 -3.40 4.06
CA HIS A 25 -8.55 -2.17 4.77
C HIS A 25 -9.40 -1.19 3.95
N PHE A 26 -10.44 -1.67 3.29
CA PHE A 26 -11.29 -0.82 2.46
C PHE A 26 -12.46 -0.21 3.21
N HIS A 27 -12.96 -0.89 4.24
CA HIS A 27 -14.19 -0.50 4.92
C HIS A 27 -13.95 0.41 6.12
N ASN A 28 -12.84 0.22 6.85
CA ASN A 28 -12.58 0.96 8.09
C ASN A 28 -11.36 1.88 8.01
N PHE A 29 -10.89 2.20 6.81
CA PHE A 29 -9.75 3.09 6.64
C PHE A 29 -10.16 4.56 6.74
N ASN A 30 -9.78 5.17 7.85
CA ASN A 30 -9.99 6.58 8.12
C ASN A 30 -8.68 7.34 7.92
N GLN A 31 -8.64 8.17 6.88
CA GLN A 31 -7.52 9.06 6.62
C GLN A 31 -7.63 10.30 7.49
N VAL A 32 -6.62 10.55 8.33
CA VAL A 32 -6.44 11.81 9.04
C VAL A 32 -5.48 12.66 8.22
N VAL A 33 -6.04 13.54 7.40
CA VAL A 33 -5.23 14.48 6.60
C VAL A 33 -4.62 15.51 7.55
N VAL A 34 -3.29 15.48 7.66
CA VAL A 34 -2.55 16.40 8.52
C VAL A 34 -2.13 17.64 7.75
N LYS A 35 -2.05 18.78 8.46
CA LYS A 35 -1.62 20.04 7.87
C LYS A 35 -0.13 19.95 7.48
N GLN A 36 0.18 20.27 6.24
CA GLN A 36 1.54 20.32 5.72
C GLN A 36 2.08 21.76 5.84
N ASP A 37 3.31 21.92 6.32
CA ASP A 37 3.94 23.25 6.51
C ASP A 37 4.24 23.94 5.17
N SER A 38 4.45 23.16 4.12
CA SER A 38 4.55 23.59 2.73
C SER A 38 3.58 22.79 1.86
N GLU A 39 3.01 23.42 0.83
CA GLU A 39 2.16 22.71 -0.13
C GLU A 39 2.96 21.58 -0.81
N LEU A 40 2.54 20.33 -0.59
CA LEU A 40 3.08 19.18 -1.30
C LEU A 40 2.44 19.15 -2.70
N VAL A 41 3.22 19.37 -3.74
CA VAL A 41 2.73 19.39 -5.13
C VAL A 41 3.34 18.22 -5.89
N CYS A 42 2.55 17.54 -6.74
CA CYS A 42 3.12 16.53 -7.62
C CYS A 42 4.06 17.17 -8.66
N HIS A 43 5.19 16.51 -8.94
CA HIS A 43 6.11 16.94 -9.99
C HIS A 43 6.02 16.01 -11.20
N SER A 44 6.23 16.57 -12.39
CA SER A 44 6.33 15.76 -13.62
C SER A 44 7.69 15.08 -13.65
N GLU A 45 7.69 13.76 -13.78
CA GLU A 45 8.87 12.92 -13.89
C GLU A 45 8.76 12.01 -15.10
N GLN A 46 9.89 11.48 -15.58
CA GLN A 46 9.86 10.49 -16.65
C GLN A 46 9.17 9.22 -16.14
N VAL A 47 8.15 8.75 -16.87
CA VAL A 47 7.36 7.57 -16.49
C VAL A 47 8.24 6.34 -16.26
N THR A 48 9.32 6.18 -17.03
CA THR A 48 10.28 5.08 -16.87
C THR A 48 10.99 5.10 -15.51
N ILE A 49 11.30 6.29 -14.98
CA ILE A 49 11.91 6.42 -13.65
C ILE A 49 10.90 6.00 -12.56
N ILE A 50 9.63 6.38 -12.70
CA ILE A 50 8.56 5.95 -11.79
C ILE A 50 8.40 4.43 -11.85
N GLN A 51 8.35 3.86 -13.05
CA GLN A 51 8.21 2.41 -13.26
C GLN A 51 9.38 1.62 -12.65
N GLN A 52 10.61 2.09 -12.79
CA GLN A 52 11.78 1.45 -12.17
C GLN A 52 11.66 1.41 -10.65
N ARG A 53 11.26 2.52 -10.01
CA ARG A 53 11.07 2.59 -8.55
C ARG A 53 9.96 1.63 -8.09
N LEU A 54 8.84 1.59 -8.81
CA LEU A 54 7.74 0.67 -8.50
C LEU A 54 8.15 -0.80 -8.68
N ALA A 55 8.93 -1.12 -9.71
CA ALA A 55 9.45 -2.47 -9.93
C ALA A 55 10.37 -2.92 -8.78
N VAL A 56 11.21 -2.02 -8.25
CA VAL A 56 12.03 -2.31 -7.06
C VAL A 56 11.14 -2.63 -5.85
N LEU A 57 10.09 -1.84 -5.60
CA LEU A 57 9.16 -2.11 -4.49
C LEU A 57 8.44 -3.46 -4.65
N GLN A 58 8.09 -3.86 -5.87
CA GLN A 58 7.51 -5.17 -6.15
C GLN A 58 8.46 -6.33 -5.82
N GLU A 59 9.72 -6.25 -6.25
CA GLU A 59 10.71 -7.28 -5.94
C GLU A 59 11.10 -7.27 -4.45
N MET A 60 11.07 -6.11 -3.80
CA MET A 60 11.30 -5.99 -2.36
C MET A 60 10.20 -6.68 -1.55
N ALA A 61 8.93 -6.53 -1.94
CA ALA A 61 7.82 -7.26 -1.32
C ALA A 61 8.00 -8.79 -1.46
N LYS A 62 8.40 -9.27 -2.65
CA LYS A 62 8.72 -10.69 -2.87
C LYS A 62 9.86 -11.15 -1.95
N LYS A 63 10.95 -10.39 -1.90
CA LYS A 63 12.12 -10.69 -1.06
C LYS A 63 11.74 -10.81 0.42
N ILE A 64 10.98 -9.84 0.96
CA ILE A 64 10.49 -9.86 2.34
C ILE A 64 9.72 -11.16 2.61
N ILE A 65 8.74 -11.47 1.77
CA ILE A 65 7.87 -12.65 1.95
C ILE A 65 8.68 -13.95 1.86
N THR A 66 9.53 -14.11 0.85
CA THR A 66 10.24 -15.36 0.60
C THR A 66 11.43 -15.60 1.53
N GLU A 67 12.03 -14.55 2.08
CA GLU A 67 13.19 -14.68 2.99
C GLU A 67 12.79 -14.67 4.47
N GLN A 68 11.67 -14.06 4.86
CA GLN A 68 11.28 -13.91 6.27
C GLN A 68 10.13 -14.82 6.71
N ILE A 69 9.44 -15.50 5.79
CA ILE A 69 8.34 -16.42 6.10
C ILE A 69 8.69 -17.81 5.59
N CYS A 70 8.68 -18.82 6.48
CA CYS A 70 9.00 -20.20 6.10
C CYS A 70 7.78 -20.95 5.58
N GLU A 71 6.61 -20.79 6.22
CA GLU A 71 5.39 -21.50 5.85
C GLU A 71 4.77 -20.92 4.57
N VAL A 72 4.57 -21.76 3.55
CA VAL A 72 4.07 -21.34 2.24
C VAL A 72 2.62 -20.85 2.30
N GLU A 73 1.82 -21.37 3.23
CA GLU A 73 0.47 -20.89 3.52
C GLU A 73 0.52 -19.47 4.08
N THR A 74 1.42 -19.19 5.03
CA THR A 74 1.62 -17.84 5.59
C THR A 74 2.12 -16.87 4.52
N GLN A 75 3.07 -17.29 3.68
CA GLN A 75 3.52 -16.49 2.52
C GLN A 75 2.33 -16.13 1.61
N THR A 76 1.46 -17.11 1.34
CA THR A 76 0.29 -16.93 0.49
C THR A 76 -0.69 -15.93 1.10
N VAL A 77 -1.05 -16.10 2.38
CA VAL A 77 -1.99 -15.22 3.07
C VAL A 77 -1.44 -13.79 3.15
N VAL A 78 -0.18 -13.60 3.56
CA VAL A 78 0.46 -12.28 3.65
C VAL A 78 0.56 -11.61 2.27
N PHE A 79 0.94 -12.35 1.22
CA PHE A 79 1.01 -11.80 -0.13
C PHE A 79 -0.37 -11.37 -0.64
N GLN A 80 -1.42 -12.15 -0.39
CA GLN A 80 -2.78 -11.79 -0.78
C GLN A 80 -3.26 -10.52 -0.06
N GLN A 81 -2.93 -10.33 1.22
CA GLN A 81 -3.24 -9.11 1.96
C GLN A 81 -2.53 -7.89 1.33
N TYR A 82 -1.23 -8.01 1.05
CA TYR A 82 -0.46 -6.95 0.39
C TYR A 82 -1.03 -6.59 -0.99
N TYR A 83 -1.28 -7.61 -1.83
CA TYR A 83 -1.83 -7.42 -3.17
C TYR A 83 -3.21 -6.77 -3.15
N ALA A 84 -4.10 -7.24 -2.27
CA ALA A 84 -5.44 -6.67 -2.13
C ALA A 84 -5.39 -5.21 -1.68
N SER A 85 -4.50 -4.86 -0.73
CA SER A 85 -4.36 -3.48 -0.22
C SER A 85 -3.99 -2.45 -1.30
N LEU A 86 -3.24 -2.85 -2.34
CA LEU A 86 -2.92 -1.98 -3.47
C LEU A 86 -4.16 -1.65 -4.34
N GLY A 87 -5.16 -2.53 -4.39
CA GLY A 87 -6.35 -2.36 -5.22
C GLY A 87 -7.18 -1.13 -4.85
N GLY A 88 -7.27 -0.80 -3.55
CA GLY A 88 -8.07 0.33 -3.07
C GLY A 88 -7.57 1.68 -3.56
N PHE A 89 -6.26 1.80 -3.74
CA PHE A 89 -5.64 3.04 -4.19
C PHE A 89 -6.05 3.42 -5.62
N SER A 90 -6.42 2.45 -6.46
CA SER A 90 -6.95 2.74 -7.80
C SER A 90 -8.25 3.55 -7.75
N HIS A 91 -9.12 3.28 -6.77
CA HIS A 91 -10.35 4.05 -6.58
C HIS A 91 -10.06 5.46 -6.06
N ASP A 92 -9.01 5.61 -5.26
CA ASP A 92 -8.59 6.90 -4.71
C ASP A 92 -8.02 7.79 -5.81
N LEU A 93 -7.19 7.23 -6.70
CA LEU A 93 -6.68 7.91 -7.90
C LEU A 93 -7.83 8.36 -8.83
N GLY A 94 -8.86 7.52 -8.97
CA GLY A 94 -10.07 7.83 -9.73
C GLY A 94 -11.05 8.79 -9.05
N ARG A 95 -10.78 9.19 -7.80
CA ARG A 95 -11.70 9.97 -6.94
C ARG A 95 -13.10 9.34 -6.84
N SER A 96 -13.17 8.01 -6.90
CA SER A 96 -14.41 7.24 -6.82
C SER A 96 -14.65 6.63 -5.44
N SER A 97 -13.70 6.76 -4.52
CA SER A 97 -13.86 6.43 -3.11
C SER A 97 -14.15 7.69 -2.28
N SER A 98 -14.50 7.52 -1.01
CA SER A 98 -14.55 8.63 -0.03
C SER A 98 -13.17 9.05 0.48
N ARG A 99 -12.09 8.50 -0.09
CA ARG A 99 -10.71 8.69 0.34
C ARG A 99 -9.96 9.65 -0.58
N HIS A 100 -8.91 10.26 -0.04
CA HIS A 100 -7.94 11.04 -0.77
C HIS A 100 -6.87 10.15 -1.41
N ALA A 101 -6.44 10.50 -2.62
CA ALA A 101 -5.23 9.93 -3.22
C ALA A 101 -3.99 10.53 -2.53
N GLY A 102 -3.36 9.75 -1.66
CA GLY A 102 -2.17 10.16 -0.90
C GLY A 102 -1.45 8.97 -0.30
N TYR A 103 -0.73 9.19 0.80
CA TYR A 103 -0.05 8.14 1.55
C TYR A 103 0.12 8.55 3.02
N ASP A 104 0.32 7.56 3.91
CA ASP A 104 0.67 7.84 5.29
C ASP A 104 2.16 8.15 5.41
N HIS A 105 2.48 9.36 5.85
CA HIS A 105 3.85 9.87 5.93
C HIS A 105 4.68 9.16 7.00
N ASN A 106 4.08 8.78 8.13
CA ASN A 106 4.80 8.11 9.20
C ASN A 106 5.12 6.68 8.77
N ILE A 107 4.18 5.97 8.14
CA ILE A 107 4.41 4.62 7.65
C ILE A 107 5.50 4.60 6.56
N VAL A 108 5.42 5.51 5.57
CA VAL A 108 6.44 5.54 4.50
C VAL A 108 7.82 5.94 5.02
N SER A 109 7.91 6.64 6.16
CA SER A 109 9.19 7.07 6.73
C SER A 109 10.11 5.90 7.14
N HIS A 110 9.53 4.72 7.39
CA HIS A 110 10.26 3.49 7.72
C HIS A 110 10.98 2.83 6.53
N TYR A 111 10.85 3.35 5.29
CA TYR A 111 11.46 2.73 4.12
C TYR A 111 12.99 2.52 4.27
N GLY A 112 13.66 3.41 5.01
CA GLY A 112 15.10 3.32 5.27
C GLY A 112 15.48 2.22 6.26
N ASP A 113 14.52 1.74 7.05
CA ASP A 113 14.74 0.79 8.14
C ASP A 113 14.59 -0.67 7.69
N PHE A 114 14.28 -0.92 6.40
CA PHE A 114 14.12 -2.26 5.85
C PHE A 114 15.40 -3.10 5.88
N TYR A 115 16.57 -2.46 5.95
CA TYR A 115 17.85 -3.15 5.88
C TYR A 115 18.75 -2.79 7.06
N ASN A 116 19.41 -3.80 7.61
CA ASN A 116 20.52 -3.60 8.52
C ASN A 116 21.73 -3.03 7.76
N SER A 117 22.73 -2.54 8.50
CA SER A 117 23.97 -2.00 7.91
C SER A 117 24.77 -3.01 7.08
N ASP A 118 24.51 -4.30 7.24
CA ASP A 118 25.13 -5.39 6.48
C ASP A 118 24.36 -5.75 5.19
N GLY A 119 23.24 -5.07 4.92
CA GLY A 119 22.38 -5.32 3.75
C GLY A 119 21.39 -6.47 3.92
N SER A 120 21.35 -7.14 5.07
CA SER A 120 20.29 -8.11 5.39
C SER A 120 18.97 -7.39 5.70
N LEU A 121 17.85 -8.07 5.49
CA LEU A 121 16.54 -7.54 5.88
C LEU A 121 16.48 -7.37 7.41
N SER A 122 16.02 -6.21 7.84
CA SER A 122 15.75 -5.93 9.24
C SER A 122 14.61 -6.83 9.76
N THR A 123 14.74 -7.27 11.01
CA THR A 123 13.67 -7.95 11.76
C THR A 123 13.15 -7.07 12.90
N TYR A 124 13.50 -5.78 12.88
CA TYR A 124 13.07 -4.83 13.89
C TYR A 124 11.57 -4.52 13.71
N ASP A 125 10.83 -4.60 14.80
CA ASP A 125 9.43 -4.17 14.83
C ASP A 125 9.38 -2.63 14.76
N PHE A 126 8.76 -2.11 13.71
CA PHE A 126 8.60 -0.67 13.49
C PHE A 126 7.59 -0.03 14.47
N GLY A 127 6.90 -0.83 15.29
CA GLY A 127 6.08 -0.36 16.40
C GLY A 127 4.71 0.17 15.98
N PHE A 128 4.20 -0.26 14.81
CA PHE A 128 2.87 0.09 14.33
C PHE A 128 2.05 -1.14 13.98
N SER A 129 0.73 -0.96 13.97
CA SER A 129 -0.29 -1.93 13.59
C SER A 129 -1.10 -1.40 12.40
N GLY A 130 -2.02 -2.20 11.87
CA GLY A 130 -2.90 -1.73 10.80
C GLY A 130 -3.80 -0.56 11.21
N HIS A 131 -4.09 -0.39 12.51
CA HIS A 131 -4.86 0.74 13.01
C HIS A 131 -4.13 2.08 12.89
N ASP A 132 -2.80 2.06 12.81
CA ASP A 132 -1.99 3.28 12.70
C ASP A 132 -1.91 3.79 11.26
N ILE A 133 -2.18 2.93 10.27
CA ILE A 133 -2.12 3.29 8.85
C ILE A 133 -3.28 4.23 8.51
N GLY A 134 -2.94 5.40 7.97
CA GLY A 134 -3.90 6.45 7.61
C GLY A 134 -3.97 7.59 8.64
N SER A 135 -3.35 7.43 9.81
CA SER A 135 -3.36 8.42 10.88
C SER A 135 -2.54 9.69 10.59
N ASN A 136 -1.62 9.64 9.62
CA ASN A 136 -0.75 10.76 9.26
C ASN A 136 -0.69 10.95 7.75
N TYR A 137 -1.85 11.27 7.16
CA TYR A 137 -2.03 11.21 5.72
C TYR A 137 -1.63 12.50 5.00
N TYR A 138 -0.72 12.38 4.03
CA TYR A 138 -0.29 13.46 3.15
C TYR A 138 -1.01 13.34 1.82
N VAL A 139 -1.61 14.44 1.36
CA VAL A 139 -2.34 14.53 0.09
C VAL A 139 -1.64 15.58 -0.78
N PRO A 140 -0.88 15.15 -1.81
CA PRO A 140 -0.29 16.08 -2.76
C PRO A 140 -1.37 16.77 -3.61
N THR A 141 -1.18 18.06 -3.90
CA THR A 141 -1.93 18.77 -4.94
C THR A 141 -1.58 18.19 -6.30
N SER A 142 -2.60 17.97 -7.14
CA SER A 142 -2.45 17.45 -8.50
C SER A 142 -3.16 18.32 -9.54
N ASN A 143 -2.97 17.99 -10.82
CA ASN A 143 -3.65 18.63 -11.94
C ASN A 143 -5.11 18.16 -12.13
N TRP A 144 -5.75 17.62 -11.08
CA TRP A 144 -7.12 17.13 -11.16
C TRP A 144 -8.10 18.26 -11.51
N ASN A 145 -8.87 18.05 -12.58
CA ASN A 145 -9.91 18.95 -13.02
C ASN A 145 -11.28 18.28 -12.85
N GLN A 146 -12.19 18.91 -12.09
CA GLN A 146 -13.47 18.30 -11.72
C GLN A 146 -14.38 18.01 -12.94
N ASP A 147 -14.24 18.77 -14.02
CA ASP A 147 -15.10 18.65 -15.20
C ASP A 147 -14.63 17.56 -16.18
N SER A 148 -13.33 17.31 -16.27
CA SER A 148 -12.73 16.47 -17.33
C SER A 148 -11.89 15.28 -16.83
N SER A 149 -11.31 15.35 -15.64
CA SER A 149 -10.53 14.25 -15.07
C SER A 149 -11.35 13.00 -14.81
N PRO A 150 -12.61 13.05 -14.31
CA PRO A 150 -13.39 11.83 -14.07
C PRO A 150 -13.51 10.93 -15.32
N SER A 151 -13.83 11.52 -16.48
CA SER A 151 -13.97 10.76 -17.73
C SER A 151 -12.62 10.27 -18.24
N SER A 152 -11.61 11.14 -18.29
CA SER A 152 -10.29 10.78 -18.85
C SER A 152 -9.54 9.75 -18.00
N VAL A 153 -9.63 9.86 -16.67
CA VAL A 153 -9.07 8.86 -15.74
C VAL A 153 -9.84 7.54 -15.83
N GLY A 154 -11.16 7.58 -15.98
CA GLY A 154 -11.97 6.38 -16.24
C GLY A 154 -11.56 5.65 -17.51
N SER A 155 -11.34 6.38 -18.61
CA SER A 155 -10.84 5.80 -19.85
C SER A 155 -9.43 5.21 -19.71
N ALA A 156 -8.53 5.89 -19.00
CA ALA A 156 -7.20 5.38 -18.73
C ALA A 156 -7.24 4.09 -17.88
N TYR A 157 -8.08 4.05 -16.87
CA TYR A 157 -8.30 2.86 -16.04
C TYR A 157 -8.80 1.67 -16.87
N GLN A 158 -9.81 1.88 -17.72
CA GLN A 158 -10.34 0.82 -18.60
C GLN A 158 -9.28 0.29 -19.56
N ALA A 159 -8.48 1.18 -20.17
CA ALA A 159 -7.40 0.77 -21.06
C ALA A 159 -6.32 -0.05 -20.32
N ALA A 160 -5.95 0.36 -19.10
CA ALA A 160 -5.01 -0.37 -18.27
C ALA A 160 -5.52 -1.75 -17.85
N GLN A 161 -6.78 -1.84 -17.43
CA GLN A 161 -7.44 -3.10 -17.09
C GLN A 161 -7.48 -4.05 -18.28
N ALA A 162 -7.84 -3.56 -19.48
CA ALA A 162 -7.85 -4.37 -20.70
C ALA A 162 -6.46 -4.92 -21.08
N ALA A 163 -5.39 -4.23 -20.70
CA ALA A 163 -4.02 -4.68 -20.95
C ALA A 163 -3.49 -5.65 -19.88
N SER A 164 -4.09 -5.70 -18.70
CA SER A 164 -3.57 -6.38 -17.52
C SER A 164 -3.93 -7.87 -17.45
N TYR A 165 -4.02 -8.57 -18.60
CA TYR A 165 -4.42 -9.99 -18.69
C TYR A 165 -3.77 -10.86 -17.59
N TYR A 166 -4.56 -11.16 -16.56
CA TYR A 166 -4.33 -12.17 -15.53
C TYR A 166 -5.66 -12.84 -15.21
#